data_AF-A0A3N4E0Y9-F1
#
_entry.id   AF-A0A3N4E0Y9-F1
#
_cell.length_a   1.000
_cell.length_b   1.000
_cell.length_c   1.000
_cell.angle_alpha   90.00
_cell.angle_beta   90.00
_cell.angle_gamma   90.00
#
_symmetry.space_group_name_H-M   'P 1'
#
loop_
_entity.id
_entity.type
_entity.pdbx_description
1 polymer ?
#
loop_
_entity_poly.entity_id
_entity_poly.type
_entity_poly.pdbx_seq_one_letter_code
_entity_poly.pdbx_strand_id
1 'polypeptide(L)'
;MNTHIIGSILSLTLLSATAVNAKPSLELTSPAFSDKGTLPVEFTCEGEGISPQLSWSGVPDGTQSLVVIMDHIPKRHFTNNVAGNEKNAPKADSADNKKGTPPQVDSQASRPNQPEELKWYWTVYNIPAQASGIDSGSKAKQSVGLFGNNTVNDRNEYAPPCSKGPGQKVYTFHLYALSKLLDIDPSAPVSAIMLRQSMQDFVLDSDSLTVSFERHCQTPQRAHLQQAHLQRPDSPQAHPQQAYPEQARPHNDSMDPLSTLPLCKPTLNSTTAAVIDIK
;
A
#
# COMPACT_ATOMS: atom_id res chain seq x y z
N MET A 1 90.87 -7.82 29.15
CA MET A 1 89.69 -8.63 28.77
C MET A 1 88.48 -7.71 28.88
N ASN A 2 87.99 -7.20 27.76
CA ASN A 2 86.84 -6.28 27.72
C ASN A 2 85.58 -7.09 27.41
N THR A 3 84.63 -7.08 28.33
CA THR A 3 83.29 -7.67 28.16
C THR A 3 82.35 -6.63 27.55
N HIS A 4 81.80 -6.92 26.37
CA HIS A 4 80.72 -6.15 25.76
C HIS A 4 79.37 -6.84 26.02
N ILE A 5 78.46 -6.13 26.67
CA ILE A 5 77.05 -6.52 26.84
C ILE A 5 76.30 -5.98 25.62
N ILE A 6 75.78 -6.85 24.78
CA ILE A 6 74.91 -6.48 23.65
C ILE A 6 73.47 -6.57 24.13
N GLY A 7 72.85 -5.41 24.40
CA GLY A 7 71.43 -5.30 24.69
C GLY A 7 70.62 -5.34 23.38
N SER A 8 69.81 -6.37 23.21
CA SER A 8 68.91 -6.53 22.06
C SER A 8 67.55 -5.91 22.42
N ILE A 9 67.22 -4.78 21.81
CA ILE A 9 65.91 -4.11 21.97
C ILE A 9 64.95 -4.75 20.99
N LEU A 10 63.99 -5.53 21.50
CA LEU A 10 62.90 -6.11 20.73
C LEU A 10 61.82 -5.02 20.53
N SER A 11 61.84 -4.33 19.39
CA SER A 11 60.76 -3.40 19.01
C SER A 11 59.53 -4.20 18.58
N LEU A 12 58.54 -4.25 19.46
CA LEU A 12 57.21 -4.79 19.16
C LEU A 12 56.35 -3.68 18.53
N THR A 13 56.19 -3.70 17.21
CA THR A 13 55.27 -2.81 16.51
C THR A 13 53.82 -3.30 16.72
N LEU A 14 53.06 -2.53 17.49
CA LEU A 14 51.61 -2.73 17.67
C LEU A 14 50.88 -2.28 16.39
N LEU A 15 50.24 -3.22 15.70
CA LEU A 15 49.33 -2.93 14.59
C LEU A 15 47.99 -2.48 15.18
N SER A 16 47.73 -1.19 15.24
CA SER A 16 46.43 -0.66 15.65
C SER A 16 45.40 -0.90 14.54
N ALA A 17 44.46 -1.83 14.76
CA ALA A 17 43.29 -1.97 13.91
C ALA A 17 42.34 -0.79 14.16
N THR A 18 42.19 0.09 13.17
CA THR A 18 41.13 1.10 13.18
C THR A 18 39.79 0.43 12.91
N ALA A 19 38.94 0.31 13.94
CA ALA A 19 37.54 0.01 13.72
C ALA A 19 36.92 1.17 12.93
N VAL A 20 36.49 0.90 11.69
CA VAL A 20 35.77 1.88 10.87
C VAL A 20 34.44 2.13 11.56
N ASN A 21 34.25 3.32 12.12
CA ASN A 21 32.98 3.73 12.72
C ASN A 21 31.98 3.94 11.57
N ALA A 22 31.19 2.92 11.25
CA ALA A 22 30.16 3.03 10.24
C ALA A 22 29.12 4.04 10.71
N LYS A 23 28.77 5.00 9.85
CA LYS A 23 27.65 5.92 10.10
C LYS A 23 26.39 5.05 10.36
N PRO A 24 25.58 5.35 11.38
CA PRO A 24 24.35 4.60 11.59
C PRO A 24 23.47 4.71 10.33
N SER A 25 22.97 3.58 9.85
CA SER A 25 22.00 3.51 8.76
C SER A 25 20.60 3.66 9.33
N LEU A 26 19.73 4.36 8.61
CA LEU A 26 18.33 4.45 8.96
C LEU A 26 17.73 3.03 9.00
N GLU A 27 17.01 2.72 10.07
CA GLU A 27 16.38 1.41 10.26
C GLU A 27 14.92 1.58 10.65
N LEU A 28 14.00 0.95 9.93
CA LEU A 28 12.57 0.94 10.18
C LEU A 28 12.11 -0.42 10.72
N THR A 29 11.43 -0.41 11.87
CA THR A 29 10.93 -1.61 12.55
C THR A 29 9.49 -1.42 13.05
N SER A 30 8.86 -2.53 13.43
CA SER A 30 7.61 -2.53 14.17
C SER A 30 7.64 -3.63 15.24
N PRO A 31 7.17 -3.38 16.46
CA PRO A 31 6.98 -4.46 17.43
C PRO A 31 5.80 -5.37 17.10
N ALA A 32 4.92 -4.96 16.17
CA ALA A 32 3.74 -5.72 15.80
C ALA A 32 4.03 -6.83 14.78
N PHE A 33 5.13 -6.73 14.03
CA PHE A 33 5.48 -7.70 12.99
C PHE A 33 6.95 -7.58 12.58
N SER A 34 7.51 -8.68 12.09
CA SER A 34 8.84 -8.72 11.48
C SER A 34 8.77 -8.41 9.98
N ASP A 35 9.92 -8.02 9.38
CA ASP A 35 10.03 -7.88 7.93
C ASP A 35 9.66 -9.19 7.23
N LYS A 36 8.90 -9.04 6.13
CA LYS A 36 8.27 -10.11 5.33
C LYS A 36 7.29 -10.98 6.11
N GLY A 37 6.90 -10.57 7.32
CA GLY A 37 5.90 -11.25 8.13
C GLY A 37 4.47 -11.05 7.62
N THR A 38 3.52 -11.42 8.47
CA THR A 38 2.08 -11.19 8.24
C THR A 38 1.65 -9.94 8.98
N LEU A 39 0.85 -9.08 8.35
CA LEU A 39 0.21 -7.94 9.00
C LEU A 39 -0.90 -8.46 9.94
N PRO A 40 -0.82 -8.22 11.26
CA PRO A 40 -1.85 -8.66 12.19
C PRO A 40 -3.24 -8.07 11.87
N VAL A 41 -4.29 -8.84 12.15
CA VAL A 41 -5.67 -8.56 11.71
C VAL A 41 -6.21 -7.26 12.29
N GLU A 42 -5.77 -6.85 13.47
CA GLU A 42 -6.13 -5.59 14.13
C GLU A 42 -5.79 -4.35 13.30
N PHE A 43 -4.80 -4.45 12.40
CA PHE A 43 -4.40 -3.36 11.50
C PHE A 43 -5.11 -3.41 10.15
N THR A 44 -6.05 -4.35 9.97
CA THR A 44 -6.76 -4.57 8.70
C THR A 44 -8.25 -4.31 8.85
N CYS A 45 -9.01 -4.36 7.76
CA CYS A 45 -10.46 -4.22 7.83
C CYS A 45 -11.18 -5.43 8.47
N GLU A 46 -10.45 -6.49 8.82
CA GLU A 46 -10.97 -7.65 9.56
C GLU A 46 -10.93 -7.44 11.08
N GLY A 47 -10.16 -6.45 11.56
CA GLY A 47 -10.02 -6.11 12.98
C GLY A 47 -10.41 -4.66 13.29
N GLU A 48 -9.72 -4.04 14.25
CA GLU A 48 -10.00 -2.65 14.67
C GLU A 48 -9.71 -1.60 13.58
N GLY A 49 -8.82 -1.92 12.65
CA GLY A 49 -8.44 -1.02 11.56
C GLY A 49 -7.58 0.16 12.01
N ILE A 50 -6.88 0.02 13.13
CA ILE A 50 -5.90 1.02 13.61
C ILE A 50 -4.58 0.89 12.84
N SER A 51 -3.75 1.93 12.86
CA SER A 51 -2.41 1.85 12.26
C SER A 51 -1.44 1.11 13.19
N PRO A 52 -0.45 0.36 12.65
CA PRO A 52 0.57 -0.28 13.47
C PRO A 52 1.58 0.73 14.02
N GLN A 53 2.19 0.38 15.16
CA GLN A 53 3.33 1.15 15.66
C GLN A 53 4.51 0.97 14.72
N LEU A 54 5.18 2.06 14.38
CA LEU A 54 6.45 2.06 13.69
C LEU A 54 7.51 2.65 14.62
N SER A 55 8.72 2.11 14.56
CA SER A 55 9.87 2.62 15.29
C SER A 55 11.05 2.69 14.35
N TRP A 56 11.90 3.68 14.53
CA TRP A 56 13.11 3.80 13.73
C TRP A 56 14.29 4.30 14.53
N SER A 57 15.47 3.96 14.04
CA SER A 57 16.75 4.37 14.60
C SER A 57 17.71 4.77 13.48
N GLY A 58 18.88 5.29 13.86
CA GLY A 58 19.93 5.63 12.90
C GLY A 58 19.59 6.77 11.95
N VAL A 59 18.74 7.72 12.36
CA VAL A 59 18.45 8.93 11.58
C VAL A 59 19.76 9.66 11.25
N PRO A 60 20.12 9.85 9.97
CA PRO A 60 21.38 10.45 9.59
C PRO A 60 21.52 11.91 10.02
N ASP A 61 22.74 12.33 10.33
CA ASP A 61 23.07 13.75 10.52
C ASP A 61 22.63 14.59 9.31
N GLY A 62 22.10 15.78 9.58
CA GLY A 62 21.56 16.69 8.56
C GLY A 62 20.10 16.45 8.21
N THR A 63 19.46 15.41 8.76
CA THR A 63 18.01 15.20 8.62
C THR A 63 17.25 16.35 9.29
N GLN A 64 16.35 16.98 8.54
CA GLN A 64 15.43 18.00 9.05
C GLN A 64 14.00 17.46 9.19
N SER A 65 13.62 16.48 8.38
CA SER A 65 12.32 15.83 8.49
C SER A 65 12.34 14.38 7.99
N LEU A 66 11.34 13.61 8.41
CA LEU A 66 11.10 12.24 7.99
C LEU A 66 9.76 12.13 7.26
N VAL A 67 9.63 11.10 6.42
CA VAL A 67 8.39 10.74 5.70
C VAL A 67 8.14 9.24 5.81
N VAL A 68 6.91 8.87 6.16
CA VAL A 68 6.40 7.50 6.12
C VAL A 68 5.38 7.36 4.99
N ILE A 69 5.52 6.31 4.18
CA ILE A 69 4.54 5.91 3.15
C ILE A 69 4.26 4.42 3.30
N MET A 70 2.99 4.01 3.35
CA MET A 70 2.58 2.63 3.20
C MET A 70 1.89 2.45 1.85
N ASP A 71 2.42 1.57 1.00
CA ASP A 71 1.85 1.29 -0.32
C ASP A 71 1.81 -0.20 -0.69
N HIS A 72 1.08 -0.49 -1.77
CA HIS A 72 0.93 -1.79 -2.40
C HIS A 72 0.91 -1.58 -3.91
N ILE A 73 1.64 -2.44 -4.62
CA ILE A 73 1.61 -2.54 -6.07
C ILE A 73 0.76 -3.76 -6.46
N PRO A 74 -0.45 -3.58 -7.02
CA PRO A 74 -1.27 -4.67 -7.49
C PRO A 74 -0.59 -5.44 -8.61
N LYS A 75 -0.57 -6.78 -8.50
CA LYS A 75 -0.12 -7.65 -9.60
C LYS A 75 -1.09 -7.49 -10.78
N ARG A 76 -0.56 -7.31 -11.99
CA ARG A 76 -1.39 -7.35 -13.20
C ARG A 76 -1.99 -8.74 -13.36
N HIS A 77 -3.30 -8.81 -13.58
CA HIS A 77 -3.93 -10.02 -14.08
C HIS A 77 -3.92 -9.97 -15.60
N PHE A 78 -3.03 -10.74 -16.24
CA PHE A 78 -3.09 -10.97 -17.68
C PHE A 78 -4.24 -11.96 -17.95
N THR A 79 -5.34 -11.49 -18.55
CA THR A 79 -6.35 -12.39 -19.11
C THR A 79 -5.86 -12.82 -20.50
N ASN A 80 -5.40 -14.07 -20.61
CA ASN A 80 -5.01 -14.65 -21.90
C ASN A 80 -6.27 -14.97 -22.72
N ASN A 81 -6.81 -13.99 -23.43
CA ASN A 81 -7.69 -14.22 -24.57
C ASN A 81 -6.98 -13.79 -25.85
N VAL A 82 -5.95 -14.54 -26.24
CA VAL A 82 -5.41 -14.52 -27.60
C VAL A 82 -5.35 -15.97 -28.08
N ALA A 83 -6.53 -16.53 -28.34
CA ALA A 83 -6.68 -17.68 -29.22
C ALA A 83 -7.42 -17.18 -30.47
N GLY A 84 -6.67 -16.90 -31.54
CA GLY A 84 -7.24 -16.58 -32.86
C GLY A 84 -6.38 -15.61 -33.68
N ASN A 85 -5.91 -16.11 -34.83
CA ASN A 85 -5.29 -15.38 -35.95
C ASN A 85 -3.83 -14.92 -35.84
N GLU A 86 -2.92 -15.89 -35.68
CA GLU A 86 -1.77 -15.95 -36.58
C GLU A 86 -2.27 -16.45 -37.95
N LYS A 87 -2.50 -15.55 -38.92
CA LYS A 87 -2.18 -15.65 -40.37
C LYS A 87 -2.61 -14.33 -41.02
N ASN A 88 -1.65 -13.48 -41.38
CA ASN A 88 -1.53 -12.77 -42.66
C ASN A 88 -0.56 -11.59 -42.56
N ALA A 89 0.55 -11.72 -43.29
CA ALA A 89 1.51 -10.66 -43.58
C ALA A 89 0.87 -9.56 -44.47
N PRO A 90 1.43 -8.33 -44.50
CA PRO A 90 0.76 -7.17 -45.07
C PRO A 90 0.86 -7.14 -46.60
N LYS A 91 -0.24 -6.74 -47.27
CA LYS A 91 -0.21 -6.26 -48.65
C LYS A 91 -0.85 -4.87 -48.72
N ALA A 92 -0.09 -3.92 -49.23
CA ALA A 92 -0.53 -2.58 -49.57
C ALA A 92 -1.44 -2.62 -50.82
N ASP A 93 -2.52 -1.84 -50.83
CA ASP A 93 -2.73 -0.74 -51.79
C ASP A 93 -4.19 -0.26 -51.83
N SER A 94 -4.30 1.07 -51.93
CA SER A 94 -5.32 1.86 -52.61
C SER A 94 -6.72 2.10 -51.99
N ALA A 95 -7.18 3.31 -52.27
CA ALA A 95 -8.23 4.09 -51.63
C ALA A 95 -9.62 3.81 -52.20
N ASP A 96 -10.66 3.97 -51.36
CA ASP A 96 -11.90 4.61 -51.79
C ASP A 96 -12.75 5.10 -50.61
N ASN A 97 -13.28 6.31 -50.75
CA ASN A 97 -14.02 7.08 -49.75
C ASN A 97 -15.54 6.85 -49.93
N LYS A 98 -16.20 6.18 -48.99
CA LYS A 98 -17.66 6.29 -48.81
C LYS A 98 -18.06 6.41 -47.34
N LYS A 99 -18.61 7.60 -47.05
CA LYS A 99 -19.29 8.05 -45.85
C LYS A 99 -20.33 7.03 -45.38
N GLY A 100 -20.06 6.40 -44.23
CA GLY A 100 -20.99 5.59 -43.44
C GLY A 100 -20.65 5.80 -41.97
N THR A 101 -21.68 6.01 -41.14
CA THR A 101 -21.65 6.29 -39.71
C THR A 101 -20.64 5.42 -38.93
N PRO A 102 -19.83 5.96 -37.98
CA PRO A 102 -18.87 5.14 -37.25
C PRO A 102 -19.60 4.06 -36.43
N PRO A 103 -19.23 2.78 -36.54
CA PRO A 103 -19.58 1.79 -35.53
C PRO A 103 -19.00 2.25 -34.20
N GLN A 104 -19.79 2.23 -33.13
CA GLN A 104 -19.28 2.47 -31.79
C GLN A 104 -18.21 1.42 -31.49
N VAL A 105 -16.96 1.86 -31.42
CA VAL A 105 -15.83 1.03 -31.03
C VAL A 105 -15.92 0.83 -29.53
N ASP A 106 -16.23 -0.40 -29.13
CA ASP A 106 -16.10 -0.86 -27.75
C ASP A 106 -14.69 -0.56 -27.25
N SER A 107 -14.58 0.42 -26.37
CA SER A 107 -13.33 0.91 -25.82
C SER A 107 -12.81 -0.01 -24.71
N GLN A 108 -12.47 -1.25 -25.06
CA GLN A 108 -11.75 -2.19 -24.21
C GLN A 108 -10.65 -2.90 -25.03
N ALA A 109 -9.92 -2.15 -25.84
CA ALA A 109 -8.59 -2.56 -26.28
C ALA A 109 -7.57 -2.19 -25.18
N SER A 110 -6.94 -3.21 -24.60
CA SER A 110 -5.92 -3.11 -23.56
C SER A 110 -4.83 -2.10 -23.95
N ARG A 111 -4.72 -1.00 -23.20
CA ARG A 111 -3.69 0.03 -23.46
C ARG A 111 -2.33 -0.47 -22.94
N PRO A 112 -1.27 -0.61 -23.77
CA PRO A 112 -0.04 -1.30 -23.36
C PRO A 112 0.87 -0.55 -22.37
N ASN A 113 0.47 0.62 -21.86
CA ASN A 113 1.34 1.53 -21.10
C ASN A 113 0.67 2.15 -19.86
N GLN A 114 -0.28 1.48 -19.21
CA GLN A 114 -0.74 1.97 -17.90
C GLN A 114 0.32 1.64 -16.82
N PRO A 115 0.75 2.63 -16.02
CA PRO A 115 1.57 2.37 -14.83
C PRO A 115 0.83 1.36 -13.95
N GLU A 116 1.58 0.48 -13.29
CA GLU A 116 0.99 -0.35 -12.23
C GLU A 116 0.30 0.59 -11.23
N GLU A 117 -1.00 0.38 -11.00
CA GLU A 117 -1.81 1.31 -10.21
C GLU A 117 -1.38 1.23 -8.74
N LEU A 118 -0.42 2.06 -8.36
CA LEU A 118 0.07 2.19 -6.98
C LEU A 118 -1.09 2.54 -6.04
N LYS A 119 -1.26 1.76 -4.99
CA LYS A 119 -2.24 2.03 -3.92
C LYS A 119 -1.50 2.39 -2.65
N TRP A 120 -1.74 3.57 -2.11
CA TRP A 120 -1.20 3.97 -0.82
C TRP A 120 -2.30 4.03 0.25
N TYR A 121 -1.92 3.62 1.45
CA TYR A 121 -2.80 3.39 2.61
C TYR A 121 -2.48 4.34 3.75
N TRP A 122 -1.25 4.84 3.82
CA TRP A 122 -0.82 5.75 4.86
C TRP A 122 0.31 6.64 4.36
N THR A 123 0.20 7.94 4.64
CA THR A 123 1.26 8.91 4.33
C THR A 123 1.37 9.90 5.49
N VAL A 124 2.55 9.99 6.09
CA VAL A 124 2.86 10.96 7.14
C VAL A 124 4.15 11.67 6.76
N TYR A 125 4.16 12.99 6.71
CA TYR A 125 5.29 13.78 6.22
C TYR A 125 5.58 14.96 7.15
N ASN A 126 6.75 15.58 6.95
CA ASN A 126 7.26 16.61 7.87
C ASN A 126 7.29 16.12 9.33
N ILE A 127 7.59 14.82 9.51
CA ILE A 127 7.85 14.25 10.83
C ILE A 127 9.16 14.85 11.35
N PRO A 128 9.23 15.37 12.58
CA PRO A 128 10.45 15.96 13.11
C PRO A 128 11.62 14.97 13.13
N ALA A 129 12.83 15.41 12.79
CA ALA A 129 14.02 14.54 12.71
C ALA A 129 14.36 13.80 14.01
N GLN A 130 13.98 14.36 15.16
CA GLN A 130 14.18 13.76 16.49
C GLN A 130 13.13 12.71 16.87
N ALA A 131 12.06 12.56 16.09
CA ALA A 131 11.09 11.49 16.34
C ALA A 131 11.77 10.14 16.13
N SER A 132 11.32 9.12 16.87
CA SER A 132 11.83 7.74 16.79
C SER A 132 10.75 6.72 16.46
N GLY A 133 9.54 7.18 16.13
CA GLY A 133 8.43 6.30 15.82
C GLY A 133 7.08 7.01 15.65
N ILE A 134 6.08 6.23 15.28
CA ILE A 134 4.66 6.60 15.32
C ILE A 134 3.94 5.53 16.14
N ASP A 135 3.22 5.94 17.18
CA ASP A 135 2.45 5.01 18.02
C ASP A 135 1.29 4.36 17.25
N SER A 136 0.92 3.15 17.66
CA SER A 136 -0.27 2.47 17.13
C SER A 136 -1.55 3.22 17.49
N GLY A 137 -2.51 3.26 16.56
CA GLY A 137 -3.82 3.86 16.83
C GLY A 137 -4.43 4.63 15.67
N SER A 138 -5.40 5.47 16.02
CA SER A 138 -6.04 6.41 15.09
C SER A 138 -5.24 7.72 15.01
N LYS A 139 -5.43 8.46 13.92
CA LYS A 139 -4.82 9.78 13.71
C LYS A 139 -4.96 10.71 14.91
N ALA A 140 -6.12 10.72 15.58
CA ALA A 140 -6.38 11.59 16.72
C ALA A 140 -5.44 11.33 17.93
N LYS A 141 -4.84 10.13 17.98
CA LYS A 141 -3.86 9.75 19.00
C LYS A 141 -2.41 9.94 18.53
N GLN A 142 -2.18 10.39 17.29
CA GLN A 142 -0.87 10.48 16.66
C GLN A 142 -0.53 11.93 16.33
N SER A 143 0.56 12.44 16.90
CA SER A 143 0.92 13.87 16.84
C SER A 143 2.35 14.10 16.32
N VAL A 144 2.81 13.26 15.39
CA VAL A 144 4.25 13.20 15.01
C VAL A 144 4.54 13.75 13.61
N GLY A 145 3.55 14.30 12.90
CA GLY A 145 3.72 14.88 11.56
C GLY A 145 2.39 15.28 10.92
N LEU A 146 2.45 15.63 9.63
CA LEU A 146 1.28 15.94 8.81
C LEU A 146 0.81 14.71 8.05
N PHE A 147 -0.51 14.53 7.90
CA PHE A 147 -1.09 13.39 7.20
C PHE A 147 -1.51 13.78 5.79
N GLY A 148 -1.08 12.99 4.80
CA GLY A 148 -1.57 13.04 3.41
C GLY A 148 -2.73 12.08 3.18
N ASN A 149 -3.39 12.19 2.02
CA ASN A 149 -4.56 11.37 1.69
C ASN A 149 -4.17 9.93 1.36
N ASN A 150 -5.09 8.97 1.48
CA ASN A 150 -4.93 7.60 1.00
C ASN A 150 -5.85 7.27 -0.18
N THR A 151 -5.57 6.18 -0.92
CA THR A 151 -6.37 5.75 -2.10
C THR A 151 -7.63 4.94 -1.76
N VAL A 152 -7.83 4.58 -0.50
CA VAL A 152 -8.92 3.71 -0.07
C VAL A 152 -10.19 4.53 0.18
N ASN A 153 -10.04 5.65 0.89
CA ASN A 153 -11.15 6.49 1.30
C ASN A 153 -10.91 8.00 1.09
N ASP A 154 -9.79 8.39 0.45
CA ASP A 154 -9.39 9.77 0.16
C ASP A 154 -9.25 10.68 1.39
N ARG A 155 -9.06 10.09 2.58
CA ARG A 155 -8.87 10.85 3.84
C ARG A 155 -7.42 10.92 4.26
N ASN A 156 -7.11 11.95 5.05
CA ASN A 156 -5.79 12.18 5.61
C ASN A 156 -5.58 11.36 6.90
N GLU A 157 -5.58 10.03 6.76
CA GLU A 157 -5.48 9.04 7.84
C GLU A 157 -4.92 7.71 7.30
N TYR A 158 -4.58 6.79 8.21
CA TYR A 158 -4.35 5.39 7.88
C TYR A 158 -5.65 4.74 7.39
N ALA A 159 -5.62 4.12 6.22
CA ALA A 159 -6.68 3.24 5.76
C ALA A 159 -6.24 1.77 5.90
N PRO A 160 -6.98 0.93 6.64
CA PRO A 160 -6.60 -0.46 6.81
C PRO A 160 -6.70 -1.25 5.50
N PRO A 161 -5.73 -2.13 5.20
CA PRO A 161 -5.83 -3.08 4.10
C PRO A 161 -7.15 -3.85 4.08
N CYS A 162 -7.79 -3.83 2.92
CA CYS A 162 -9.08 -4.49 2.71
C CYS A 162 -9.15 -5.07 1.30
N SER A 163 -8.35 -6.12 1.04
CA SER A 163 -8.29 -6.77 -0.29
C SER A 163 -9.69 -7.08 -0.82
N LYS A 164 -9.93 -6.73 -2.10
CA LYS A 164 -11.22 -6.95 -2.78
C LYS A 164 -11.35 -8.33 -3.41
N GLY A 165 -10.26 -9.10 -3.46
CA GLY A 165 -10.20 -10.45 -4.02
C GLY A 165 -9.24 -11.35 -3.25
N PRO A 166 -9.22 -12.64 -3.58
CA PRO A 166 -8.44 -13.65 -2.87
C PRO A 166 -6.94 -13.44 -3.07
N GLY A 167 -6.16 -14.21 -2.31
CA GLY A 167 -4.72 -14.27 -2.41
C GLY A 167 -4.03 -13.18 -1.60
N GLN A 168 -2.88 -13.58 -1.09
CA GLN A 168 -1.95 -12.70 -0.39
C GLN A 168 -1.59 -11.44 -1.21
N LYS A 169 -1.54 -10.31 -0.51
CA LYS A 169 -1.05 -9.03 -0.99
C LYS A 169 0.14 -8.61 -0.13
N VAL A 170 1.09 -7.93 -0.74
CA VAL A 170 2.29 -7.42 -0.07
C VAL A 170 2.18 -5.91 0.04
N TYR A 171 2.41 -5.39 1.24
CA TYR A 171 2.39 -3.99 1.58
C TYR A 171 3.78 -3.59 2.08
N THR A 172 4.25 -2.43 1.67
CA THR A 172 5.57 -1.92 2.05
C THR A 172 5.40 -0.60 2.77
N PHE A 173 5.94 -0.53 3.99
CA PHE A 173 6.18 0.71 4.72
C PHE A 173 7.55 1.22 4.30
N HIS A 174 7.62 2.48 3.91
CA HIS A 174 8.84 3.19 3.54
C HIS A 174 9.08 4.30 4.53
N LEU A 175 10.33 4.48 4.95
CA LEU A 175 10.79 5.62 5.74
C LEU A 175 11.88 6.34 4.97
N TYR A 176 11.76 7.67 4.86
CA TYR A 176 12.76 8.53 4.21
C TYR A 176 13.24 9.60 5.17
N ALA A 177 14.55 9.77 5.28
CA ALA A 177 15.19 10.88 5.99
C ALA A 177 15.55 11.99 4.99
N LEU A 178 15.04 13.20 5.21
CA LEU A 178 15.15 14.31 4.28
C LEU A 178 16.02 15.42 4.84
N SER A 179 16.86 16.03 3.99
CA SER A 179 17.74 17.13 4.40
C SER A 179 17.04 18.48 4.56
N LYS A 180 15.73 18.55 4.28
CA LYS A 180 14.88 19.74 4.42
C LYS A 180 13.41 19.36 4.60
N LEU A 181 12.62 20.28 5.14
CA LEU A 181 11.16 20.17 5.18
C LEU A 181 10.56 20.18 3.76
N LEU A 182 9.43 19.49 3.60
CA LEU A 182 8.60 19.57 2.41
C LEU A 182 7.72 20.83 2.49
N ASP A 183 7.86 21.71 1.51
CA ASP A 183 7.01 22.87 1.29
C ASP A 183 5.85 22.47 0.37
N ILE A 184 4.75 22.03 0.99
CA ILE A 184 3.55 21.52 0.30
C ILE A 184 2.33 22.26 0.87
N ASP A 185 1.49 22.79 -0.03
CA ASP A 185 0.22 23.40 0.34
C ASP A 185 -0.77 22.33 0.87
N PRO A 186 -1.16 22.39 2.15
CA PRO A 186 -2.08 21.41 2.72
C PRO A 186 -3.55 21.61 2.26
N SER A 187 -3.85 22.65 1.47
CA SER A 187 -5.19 22.88 0.93
C SER A 187 -5.57 21.86 -0.16
N ALA A 188 -4.58 21.18 -0.75
CA ALA A 188 -4.77 20.13 -1.74
C ALA A 188 -4.45 18.73 -1.17
N PRO A 189 -4.98 17.64 -1.76
CA PRO A 189 -4.62 16.28 -1.37
C PRO A 189 -3.11 16.01 -1.56
N VAL A 190 -2.44 15.64 -0.47
CA VAL A 190 -1.02 15.26 -0.49
C VAL A 190 -0.92 13.75 -0.69
N SER A 191 -0.67 13.33 -1.93
CA SER A 191 -0.57 11.92 -2.32
C SER A 191 0.83 11.34 -2.13
N ALA A 192 0.95 10.01 -2.05
CA ALA A 192 2.25 9.33 -2.05
C ALA A 192 3.09 9.65 -3.31
N ILE A 193 2.45 9.85 -4.46
CA ILE A 193 3.13 10.23 -5.71
C ILE A 193 3.73 11.63 -5.58
N MET A 194 2.95 12.59 -5.07
CA MET A 194 3.43 13.95 -4.82
C MET A 194 4.59 13.95 -3.81
N LEU A 195 4.48 13.21 -2.70
CA LEU A 195 5.56 13.11 -1.72
C LEU A 195 6.85 12.56 -2.34
N ARG A 196 6.75 11.47 -3.13
CA ARG A 196 7.91 10.86 -3.81
C ARG A 196 8.57 11.82 -4.80
N GLN A 197 7.78 12.57 -5.57
CA GLN A 197 8.29 13.59 -6.48
C GLN A 197 8.95 14.74 -5.71
N SER A 198 8.30 15.22 -4.66
CA SER A 198 8.77 16.36 -3.88
C SER A 198 10.06 16.09 -3.12
N MET A 199 10.38 14.84 -2.78
CA MET A 199 11.57 14.50 -1.97
C MET A 199 12.81 14.08 -2.76
N GLN A 200 12.69 13.82 -4.07
CA GLN A 200 13.66 13.10 -4.90
C GLN A 200 15.12 13.59 -4.80
N ASP A 201 15.33 14.89 -4.64
CA ASP A 201 16.67 15.51 -4.70
C ASP A 201 17.36 15.68 -3.33
N PHE A 202 16.71 15.28 -2.24
CA PHE A 202 17.20 15.57 -0.88
C PHE A 202 16.88 14.47 0.15
N VAL A 203 16.66 13.25 -0.33
CA VAL A 203 16.71 12.05 0.51
C VAL A 203 18.16 11.81 0.93
N LEU A 204 18.40 11.77 2.24
CA LEU A 204 19.70 11.46 2.84
C LEU A 204 19.89 9.95 3.04
N ASP A 205 18.81 9.28 3.44
CA ASP A 205 18.77 7.83 3.64
C ASP A 205 17.31 7.34 3.60
N SER A 206 17.12 6.04 3.40
CA SER A 206 15.79 5.43 3.39
C SER A 206 15.86 3.97 3.82
N ASP A 207 14.79 3.50 4.45
CA ASP A 207 14.60 2.08 4.75
C ASP A 207 13.16 1.65 4.50
N SER A 208 12.93 0.34 4.42
CA SER A 208 11.62 -0.22 4.15
C SER A 208 11.35 -1.50 4.93
N LEU A 209 10.09 -1.66 5.33
CA LEU A 209 9.58 -2.83 6.04
C LEU A 209 8.40 -3.40 5.28
N THR A 210 8.45 -4.68 4.93
CA THR A 210 7.42 -5.32 4.11
C THR A 210 6.59 -6.29 4.93
N VAL A 211 5.29 -6.34 4.69
CA VAL A 211 4.37 -7.32 5.30
C VAL A 211 3.40 -7.86 4.28
N SER A 212 2.81 -9.01 4.60
CA SER A 212 1.79 -9.64 3.77
C SER A 212 0.44 -9.71 4.49
N PHE A 213 -0.64 -9.64 3.73
CA PHE A 213 -1.99 -9.89 4.24
C PHE A 213 -2.81 -10.63 3.20
N GLU A 214 -3.51 -11.67 3.66
CA GLU A 214 -4.54 -12.36 2.91
C GLU A 214 -5.84 -12.26 3.69
N ARG A 215 -6.95 -12.11 2.97
CA ARG A 215 -8.27 -11.93 3.56
C ARG A 215 -8.83 -13.28 4.00
N HIS A 216 -9.33 -13.36 5.23
CA HIS A 216 -9.92 -14.56 5.84
C HIS A 216 -11.44 -14.48 6.01
N CYS A 217 -12.04 -13.28 5.98
CA CYS A 217 -13.47 -13.12 6.23
C CYS A 217 -14.13 -11.95 5.44
N GLN A 218 -15.46 -11.99 5.30
CA GLN A 218 -16.25 -10.89 4.73
C GLN A 218 -16.66 -9.90 5.82
N THR A 219 -16.52 -8.60 5.53
CA THR A 219 -17.08 -7.57 6.42
C THR A 219 -18.61 -7.58 6.31
N PRO A 220 -19.35 -7.31 7.41
CA PRO A 220 -20.81 -7.29 7.37
C PRO A 220 -21.39 -6.39 6.27
N GLN A 221 -20.77 -5.23 6.04
CA GLN A 221 -21.17 -4.30 4.98
C GLN A 221 -21.10 -4.94 3.58
N ARG A 222 -20.05 -5.70 3.29
CA ARG A 222 -19.91 -6.38 1.99
C ARG A 222 -20.94 -7.50 1.85
N ALA A 223 -21.15 -8.28 2.90
CA ALA A 223 -22.14 -9.36 2.89
C ALA A 223 -23.56 -8.82 2.67
N HIS A 224 -23.92 -7.68 3.27
CA HIS A 224 -25.22 -7.05 3.05
C HIS A 224 -25.40 -6.57 1.61
N LEU A 225 -24.38 -5.96 1.00
CA LEU A 225 -24.41 -5.56 -0.41
C LEU A 225 -24.58 -6.76 -1.36
N GLN A 226 -23.95 -7.89 -1.04
CA GLN A 226 -24.10 -9.15 -1.79
C GLN A 226 -25.54 -9.67 -1.69
N GLN A 227 -26.12 -9.68 -0.48
CA GLN A 227 -27.50 -10.11 -0.26
C GLN A 227 -28.51 -9.19 -0.97
N ALA A 228 -28.31 -7.87 -0.92
CA ALA A 228 -29.15 -6.91 -1.63
C ALA A 228 -29.07 -7.08 -3.15
N HIS A 229 -27.94 -7.52 -3.69
CA HIS A 229 -27.80 -7.84 -5.12
C HIS A 229 -28.57 -9.11 -5.50
N LEU A 230 -28.53 -10.15 -4.66
CA LEU A 230 -29.29 -11.39 -4.83
C LEU A 230 -30.81 -11.20 -4.66
N GLN A 231 -31.22 -10.17 -3.92
CA GLN A 231 -32.63 -9.85 -3.64
C GLN A 231 -33.23 -8.85 -4.63
N ARG A 232 -32.55 -8.46 -5.72
CA ARG A 232 -33.22 -7.70 -6.79
C ARG A 232 -34.34 -8.58 -7.36
N PRO A 233 -35.63 -8.20 -7.23
CA PRO A 233 -36.66 -8.89 -7.95
C PRO A 233 -36.41 -8.68 -9.45
N ASP A 234 -36.39 -9.76 -10.23
CA ASP A 234 -36.65 -9.68 -11.65
C ASP A 234 -37.92 -8.83 -11.82
N SER A 235 -37.77 -7.63 -12.36
CA SER A 235 -38.91 -6.71 -12.49
C SER A 235 -39.95 -7.32 -13.44
N PRO A 236 -41.20 -7.57 -13.01
CA PRO A 236 -42.31 -7.78 -13.91
C PRO A 236 -43.04 -6.44 -14.03
N GLN A 237 -42.59 -5.57 -14.92
CA GLN A 237 -43.42 -4.48 -15.42
C GLN A 237 -43.66 -4.75 -16.90
N ALA A 238 -44.71 -5.51 -17.16
CA ALA A 238 -45.29 -5.67 -18.47
C ALA A 238 -45.76 -4.30 -19.00
N HIS A 239 -45.08 -3.77 -20.01
CA HIS A 239 -45.71 -2.96 -21.04
C HIS A 239 -45.93 -3.85 -22.27
N PRO A 240 -47.14 -3.94 -22.81
CA PRO A 240 -47.37 -4.73 -24.01
C PRO A 240 -46.96 -3.90 -25.22
N GLN A 241 -45.76 -4.09 -25.75
CA GLN A 241 -45.52 -3.94 -27.19
C GLN A 241 -44.14 -4.46 -27.66
N GLN A 242 -44.24 -5.38 -28.62
CA GLN A 242 -43.27 -5.82 -29.63
C GLN A 242 -42.19 -6.82 -29.19
N ALA A 243 -42.40 -8.06 -29.64
CA ALA A 243 -41.47 -9.17 -29.57
C ALA A 243 -40.24 -8.91 -30.46
N TYR A 244 -39.11 -8.63 -29.81
CA TYR A 244 -37.77 -8.96 -30.31
C TYR A 244 -37.28 -10.19 -29.53
N PRO A 245 -36.64 -11.20 -30.15
CA PRO A 245 -36.07 -12.29 -29.40
C PRO A 245 -34.89 -11.76 -28.57
N GLU A 246 -35.10 -11.64 -27.27
CA GLU A 246 -34.08 -11.44 -26.24
C GLU A 246 -33.08 -12.60 -26.38
N GLN A 247 -31.95 -12.35 -27.05
CA GLN A 247 -30.81 -13.24 -26.96
C GLN A 247 -30.36 -13.21 -25.50
N ALA A 248 -30.73 -14.25 -24.74
CA ALA A 248 -30.30 -14.47 -23.38
C ALA A 248 -28.79 -14.28 -23.30
N ARG A 249 -28.35 -13.15 -22.73
CA ARG A 249 -26.96 -12.99 -22.33
C ARG A 249 -26.70 -14.10 -21.31
N PRO A 250 -25.67 -14.94 -21.50
CA PRO A 250 -25.32 -15.90 -20.47
C PRO A 250 -25.02 -15.11 -19.19
N HIS A 251 -25.76 -15.41 -18.12
CA HIS A 251 -25.40 -15.05 -16.76
C HIS A 251 -24.01 -15.64 -16.51
N ASN A 252 -22.96 -14.85 -16.72
CA ASN A 252 -21.64 -15.20 -16.25
C ASN A 252 -21.64 -14.91 -14.75
N ASP A 253 -22.23 -15.82 -13.98
CA ASP A 253 -22.20 -15.83 -12.51
C ASP A 253 -20.77 -16.16 -12.06
N SER A 254 -19.84 -15.26 -12.31
CA SER A 254 -18.56 -15.24 -11.62
C SER A 254 -18.85 -14.86 -10.17
N MET A 255 -19.19 -15.85 -9.35
CA MET A 255 -19.33 -15.71 -7.90
C MET A 255 -18.18 -14.85 -7.37
N ASP A 256 -18.50 -13.82 -6.58
CA ASP A 256 -17.48 -13.00 -5.90
C ASP A 256 -16.55 -13.98 -5.17
N PRO A 257 -15.25 -14.04 -5.47
CA PRO A 257 -14.36 -15.03 -4.88
C PRO A 257 -14.21 -14.87 -3.35
N LEU A 258 -14.65 -13.74 -2.79
CA LEU A 258 -14.72 -13.54 -1.34
C LEU A 258 -16.05 -14.02 -0.73
N SER A 259 -17.07 -14.32 -1.53
CA SER A 259 -18.41 -14.75 -1.07
C SER A 259 -18.41 -16.09 -0.32
N THR A 260 -17.36 -16.90 -0.49
CA THR A 260 -17.18 -18.19 0.21
C THR A 260 -16.51 -18.06 1.57
N LEU A 261 -15.95 -16.88 1.90
CA LEU A 261 -15.32 -16.67 3.20
C LEU A 261 -16.38 -16.47 4.30
N PRO A 262 -16.11 -16.91 5.55
CA PRO A 262 -16.99 -16.65 6.67
C PRO A 262 -17.14 -15.14 6.95
N LEU A 263 -18.17 -14.74 7.69
CA LEU A 263 -18.29 -13.36 8.19
C LEU A 263 -17.22 -13.09 9.25
N CYS A 264 -16.67 -11.88 9.24
CA CYS A 264 -15.77 -11.45 10.30
C CYS A 264 -16.52 -11.44 11.64
N LYS A 265 -15.90 -12.00 12.69
CA LYS A 265 -16.45 -11.91 14.04
C LYS A 265 -16.42 -10.44 14.47
N PRO A 266 -17.47 -9.93 15.14
CA PRO A 266 -17.42 -8.59 15.68
C PRO A 266 -16.28 -8.50 16.70
N THR A 267 -15.41 -7.50 16.54
CA THR A 267 -14.42 -7.16 17.57
C THR A 267 -15.19 -6.71 18.80
N LEU A 268 -15.18 -7.54 19.86
CA LEU A 268 -15.76 -7.16 21.15
C LEU A 268 -14.87 -6.08 21.76
N ASN A 269 -15.20 -4.82 21.55
CA ASN A 269 -14.55 -3.73 22.28
C ASN A 269 -14.86 -3.90 23.78
N SER A 270 -13.85 -4.29 24.56
CA SER A 270 -13.91 -4.16 26.02
C SER A 270 -13.77 -2.67 26.36
N THR A 271 -14.87 -1.95 26.25
CA THR A 271 -15.05 -0.67 26.95
C THR A 271 -16.08 -0.91 28.03
N THR A 272 -15.66 -1.56 29.12
CA THR A 272 -16.46 -1.58 30.33
C THR A 272 -16.59 -0.14 30.81
N ALA A 273 -17.82 0.34 30.81
CA ALA A 273 -18.19 1.65 31.32
C ALA A 273 -17.60 1.87 32.72
N ALA A 274 -16.81 2.91 32.88
CA ALA A 274 -16.60 3.51 34.18
C ALA A 274 -17.93 4.13 34.60
N VAL A 275 -18.68 3.39 35.43
CA VAL A 275 -19.76 3.98 36.23
C VAL A 275 -19.08 4.94 37.20
N ILE A 276 -19.28 6.24 36.97
CA ILE A 276 -18.99 7.28 37.95
C ILE A 276 -20.03 7.10 39.05
N ASP A 277 -19.64 6.45 40.14
CA ASP A 277 -20.43 6.41 41.37
C ASP A 277 -20.22 7.76 42.07
N ILE A 278 -21.20 8.66 41.95
CA ILE A 278 -21.24 9.91 42.73
C ILE A 278 -21.90 9.56 44.05
N LYS A 279 -21.13 9.65 45.13
CA LYS A 279 -21.67 9.76 46.49
C LYS A 279 -20.92 10.81 47.27
#